data_AF-A0A067SSK9-F1
#
_entry.id   AF-A0A067SSK9-F1
#
_cell.length_a   1.000
_cell.length_b   1.000
_cell.length_c   1.000
_cell.angle_alpha   90.00
_cell.angle_beta   90.00
_cell.angle_gamma   90.00
#
_symmetry.space_group_name_H-M   'P 1'
#
loop_
_entity.id
_entity.type
_entity.pdbx_description
1 polymer ?
#
loop_
_entity_poly.entity_id
_entity_poly.type
_entity_poly.pdbx_seq_one_letter_code
_entity_poly.pdbx_strand_id
1 'polypeptide(L)'
;EDLAASTGCWLFVGAQHCSGVGATVHYTSPRLLRDAREPMNEIANDFHELMTTLLQSRRTDALTLSRKLKKAEEDKEVMDKKVEHMSDKLATQEDKLANQERLLQLYASRLGIDPDTLSQ
;
A
#
# COMPACT_ATOMS: atom_id res chain seq x y z
N GLU A 1 -12.70 11.47 39.88
CA GLU A 1 -13.46 10.95 41.05
C GLU A 1 -14.72 11.76 41.34
N ASP A 2 -14.66 13.09 41.32
CA ASP A 2 -15.75 13.97 41.78
C ASP A 2 -17.11 13.75 41.06
N LEU A 3 -17.10 13.42 39.76
CA LEU A 3 -18.35 13.20 39.01
C LEU A 3 -19.14 11.96 39.46
N ALA A 4 -18.48 10.82 39.64
CA ALA A 4 -19.15 9.60 40.08
C ALA A 4 -19.59 9.69 41.55
N ALA A 5 -18.81 10.40 42.36
CA ALA A 5 -19.14 10.67 43.77
C ALA A 5 -20.33 11.64 43.91
N SER A 6 -20.34 12.73 43.14
CA SER A 6 -21.38 13.77 43.21
C SER A 6 -22.72 13.35 42.60
N THR A 7 -22.70 12.61 41.48
CA THR A 7 -23.92 12.17 40.80
C THR A 7 -24.41 10.80 41.26
N GLY A 8 -23.55 10.03 41.93
CA GLY A 8 -23.86 8.70 42.37
C GLY A 8 -23.95 7.65 41.26
N CYS A 9 -23.54 8.00 40.03
CA CYS A 9 -23.62 7.13 38.87
C CYS A 9 -22.55 6.01 38.86
N TRP A 10 -22.80 4.99 38.04
CA TRP A 10 -21.83 3.96 37.72
C TRP A 10 -20.98 4.43 36.54
N LEU A 11 -19.65 4.38 36.70
CA LEU A 11 -18.70 4.83 35.69
C LEU A 11 -17.63 3.76 35.48
N PHE A 12 -17.37 3.43 34.22
CA PHE A 12 -16.25 2.61 33.78
C PHE A 12 -15.52 3.35 32.66
N VAL A 13 -14.22 3.44 32.75
CA VAL A 13 -13.36 4.07 31.75
C VAL A 13 -12.19 3.16 31.48
N GLY A 14 -12.10 2.62 30.26
CA GLY A 14 -10.94 1.86 29.78
C GLY A 14 -10.12 2.70 28.81
N ALA A 15 -8.80 2.69 28.96
CA ALA A 15 -7.88 3.38 28.08
C ALA A 15 -6.67 2.48 27.78
N GLN A 16 -6.32 2.38 26.50
CA GLN A 16 -5.10 1.71 26.06
C GLN A 16 -4.42 2.55 24.97
N HIS A 17 -3.11 2.71 25.10
CA HIS A 17 -2.33 3.46 24.14
C HIS A 17 -2.15 2.65 22.84
N CYS A 18 -2.44 3.26 21.70
CA CYS A 18 -2.49 2.59 20.39
C CYS A 18 -1.13 2.10 19.85
N SER A 19 -0.03 2.42 20.53
CA SER A 19 1.31 1.91 20.23
C SER A 19 2.00 1.26 21.44
N GLY A 20 1.36 1.25 22.60
CA GLY A 20 1.88 0.59 23.80
C GLY A 20 1.66 -0.92 23.76
N VAL A 21 2.69 -1.69 24.08
CA VAL A 21 2.57 -3.13 24.42
C VAL A 21 2.09 -3.31 25.88
N GLY A 22 1.70 -2.20 26.52
CA GLY A 22 1.33 -2.17 27.93
C GLY A 22 -0.12 -2.58 28.21
N ALA A 23 -0.38 -2.90 29.47
CA ALA A 23 -1.70 -3.24 29.98
C ALA A 23 -2.70 -2.08 29.79
N THR A 24 -3.95 -2.43 29.55
CA THR A 24 -5.06 -1.48 29.58
C THR A 24 -5.16 -0.85 30.96
N VAL A 25 -5.20 0.47 31.02
CA VAL A 25 -5.52 1.19 32.26
C VAL A 25 -7.02 1.36 32.31
N HIS A 26 -7.64 0.93 33.40
CA HIS A 26 -9.07 1.13 33.60
C HIS A 26 -9.34 1.81 34.93
N TYR A 27 -10.42 2.58 34.96
CA TYR A 27 -11.02 3.15 36.15
C TYR A 27 -12.45 2.64 36.26
N THR A 28 -12.82 2.17 37.44
CA THR A 28 -14.17 1.73 37.76
C THR A 28 -14.62 2.47 39.01
N SER A 29 -15.82 3.06 39.00
CA SER A 29 -16.30 3.82 40.15
C SER A 29 -16.45 2.91 41.39
N PRO A 30 -16.20 3.41 42.61
CA PRO A 30 -16.25 2.57 43.82
C PRO A 30 -17.61 1.89 44.04
N ARG A 31 -18.71 2.55 43.67
CA ARG A 31 -20.06 1.96 43.72
C ARG A 31 -20.18 0.76 42.78
N LEU A 32 -19.74 0.93 41.54
CA LEU A 32 -19.80 -0.13 40.55
C LEU A 32 -18.89 -1.32 40.92
N LEU A 33 -17.73 -1.06 41.51
CA LEU A 33 -16.85 -2.12 42.04
C LEU A 33 -17.49 -2.89 43.21
N ARG A 34 -18.26 -2.22 44.06
CA ARG A 34 -18.96 -2.88 45.16
C ARG A 34 -20.12 -3.74 44.64
N ASP A 35 -20.85 -3.23 43.66
CA ASP A 35 -22.10 -3.83 43.20
C ASP A 35 -21.82 -4.96 42.16
N ALA A 36 -20.74 -4.87 41.38
CA ALA A 36 -20.43 -5.82 40.31
C ALA A 36 -18.91 -5.95 40.06
N ARG A 37 -18.13 -6.38 41.06
CA ARG A 37 -16.66 -6.49 40.94
C ARG A 37 -16.20 -7.46 39.84
N GLU A 38 -16.70 -8.70 39.88
CA GLU A 38 -16.30 -9.75 38.95
C GLU A 38 -16.64 -9.40 37.50
N PRO A 39 -17.88 -8.96 37.17
CA PRO A 39 -18.21 -8.54 35.81
C PRO A 39 -17.34 -7.39 35.29
N MET A 40 -16.94 -6.46 36.15
CA MET A 40 -16.09 -5.34 35.71
C MET A 40 -14.67 -5.76 35.40
N ASN A 41 -14.14 -6.77 36.09
CA ASN A 41 -12.86 -7.36 35.75
C ASN A 41 -12.92 -8.11 34.41
N GLU A 42 -14.01 -8.84 34.16
CA GLU A 42 -14.26 -9.50 32.87
C GLU A 42 -14.30 -8.47 31.74
N ILE A 43 -15.08 -7.40 31.87
CA ILE A 43 -15.17 -6.32 30.87
C ILE A 43 -13.79 -5.67 30.62
N ALA A 44 -13.00 -5.44 31.67
CA ALA A 44 -11.66 -4.88 31.53
C ALA A 44 -10.71 -5.82 30.75
N ASN A 45 -10.82 -7.12 30.98
CA ASN A 45 -10.04 -8.14 30.27
C ASN A 45 -10.49 -8.28 28.81
N ASP A 46 -11.80 -8.34 28.55
CA ASP A 46 -12.37 -8.40 27.20
C ASP A 46 -11.96 -7.18 26.39
N PHE A 47 -12.02 -5.99 26.99
CA PHE A 47 -11.56 -4.76 26.36
C PHE A 47 -10.07 -4.84 26.00
N HIS A 48 -9.24 -5.36 26.91
CA HIS A 48 -7.81 -5.53 26.69
C HIS A 48 -7.52 -6.50 25.53
N GLU A 49 -8.21 -7.64 25.49
CA GLU A 49 -8.05 -8.64 24.44
C GLU A 49 -8.49 -8.11 23.06
N LEU A 50 -9.65 -7.45 23.02
CA LEU A 50 -10.19 -6.86 21.79
C LEU A 50 -9.25 -5.81 21.21
N MET A 51 -8.76 -4.91 22.08
CA MET A 51 -7.85 -3.85 21.64
C MET A 51 -6.50 -4.40 21.20
N THR A 52 -5.97 -5.41 21.90
CA THR A 52 -4.74 -6.11 21.51
C THR A 52 -4.90 -6.78 20.15
N THR A 53 -6.01 -7.46 19.92
CA THR A 53 -6.34 -8.10 18.64
C THR A 53 -6.42 -7.08 17.51
N LEU A 54 -7.09 -5.95 17.75
CA LEU A 54 -7.23 -4.87 16.77
C LEU A 54 -5.87 -4.24 16.41
N LEU A 55 -5.01 -4.03 17.40
CA LEU A 55 -3.65 -3.51 17.17
C LEU A 55 -2.78 -4.50 16.39
N GLN A 56 -2.89 -5.80 16.68
CA GLN A 56 -2.19 -6.85 15.95
C GLN A 56 -2.67 -6.97 14.50
N SER A 57 -3.98 -6.93 14.27
CA SER A 57 -4.58 -6.90 12.93
C SER A 57 -4.07 -5.69 12.14
N ARG A 58 -4.11 -4.50 12.72
CA ARG A 58 -3.59 -3.28 12.07
C ARG A 58 -2.11 -3.40 11.69
N ARG A 59 -1.27 -3.96 12.57
CA ARG A 59 0.16 -4.18 12.28
C ARG A 59 0.35 -5.18 11.13
N THR A 60 -0.45 -6.24 11.11
CA THR A 60 -0.41 -7.26 10.05
C THR A 60 -0.80 -6.64 8.71
N ASP A 61 -1.88 -5.86 8.67
CA ASP A 61 -2.33 -5.18 7.45
C ASP A 61 -1.26 -4.22 6.93
N ALA A 62 -0.67 -3.40 7.81
CA ALA A 62 0.41 -2.50 7.45
C ALA A 62 1.62 -3.26 6.85
N LEU A 63 1.99 -4.41 7.42
CA LEU A 63 3.06 -5.26 6.88
C LEU A 63 2.70 -5.86 5.52
N THR A 64 1.46 -6.34 5.34
CA THR A 64 1.03 -6.87 4.03
C THR A 64 1.02 -5.80 2.96
N LEU A 65 0.58 -4.57 3.31
CA LEU A 65 0.54 -3.45 2.39
C LEU A 65 1.95 -2.99 2.01
N SER A 66 2.87 -2.94 2.98
CA SER A 66 4.29 -2.66 2.74
C SER A 66 4.93 -3.69 1.80
N ARG A 67 4.64 -4.99 1.99
CA ARG A 67 5.12 -6.05 1.07
C ARG A 67 4.55 -5.90 -0.34
N LYS A 68 3.25 -5.60 -0.47
CA LYS A 68 2.61 -5.37 -1.78
C LYS A 68 3.21 -4.18 -2.50
N LEU A 69 3.47 -3.09 -1.77
CA LEU A 69 4.10 -1.89 -2.31
C LEU A 69 5.51 -2.20 -2.83
N LYS A 70 6.34 -2.87 -2.02
CA LYS A 70 7.69 -3.29 -2.44
C LYS A 70 7.65 -4.16 -3.71
N LYS A 71 6.73 -5.13 -3.77
CA LYS A 71 6.57 -5.97 -4.96
C LYS A 71 6.16 -5.16 -6.19
N ALA A 72 5.23 -4.21 -6.03
CA ALA A 72 4.80 -3.35 -7.12
C ALA A 72 5.92 -2.44 -7.62
N GLU A 73 6.81 -1.98 -6.74
CA GLU A 73 8.01 -1.22 -7.12
C GLU A 73 9.01 -2.08 -7.90
N GLU A 74 9.26 -3.32 -7.46
CA GLU A 74 10.11 -4.28 -8.17
C GLU A 74 9.54 -4.61 -9.56
N ASP A 75 8.23 -4.90 -9.64
CA ASP A 75 7.55 -5.19 -10.91
C ASP A 75 7.61 -3.98 -11.87
N LYS A 76 7.48 -2.75 -11.33
CA LYS A 76 7.62 -1.52 -12.10
C LYS A 76 9.04 -1.38 -12.66
N GLU A 77 10.07 -1.60 -11.85
CA GLU A 77 11.46 -1.51 -12.31
C GLU A 77 11.76 -2.51 -13.44
N VAL A 78 11.22 -3.72 -13.34
CA VAL A 78 11.34 -4.73 -14.40
C VAL A 78 10.63 -4.29 -15.68
N MET A 79 9.44 -3.70 -15.56
CA MET A 79 8.70 -3.19 -16.72
C MET A 79 9.39 -2.00 -17.36
N ASP A 80 9.94 -1.07 -16.58
CA ASP A 80 10.69 0.09 -17.07
C ASP A 80 11.91 -0.36 -17.88
N LYS A 81 12.69 -1.33 -17.38
CA LYS A 81 13.81 -1.95 -18.12
C LYS A 81 13.36 -2.64 -19.40
N LYS A 82 12.18 -3.27 -19.39
CA LYS A 82 11.63 -3.93 -20.58
C LYS A 82 11.19 -2.92 -21.62
N VAL A 83 10.60 -1.80 -21.21
CA VAL A 83 10.22 -0.69 -22.10
C VAL A 83 11.46 -0.09 -22.74
N GLU A 84 12.51 0.16 -21.96
CA GLU A 84 13.80 0.65 -22.46
C GLU A 84 14.39 -0.29 -23.51
N HIS A 85 14.48 -1.59 -23.21
CA HIS A 85 14.98 -2.58 -24.17
C HIS A 85 14.13 -2.70 -25.44
N MET A 86 12.81 -2.53 -25.35
CA MET A 86 11.94 -2.52 -26.53
C MET A 86 12.15 -1.25 -27.36
N SER A 87 12.34 -0.10 -26.71
CA SER A 87 12.65 1.17 -27.38
C SER A 87 13.97 1.07 -28.14
N ASP A 88 15.01 0.51 -27.54
CA ASP A 88 16.30 0.30 -28.21
C ASP A 88 16.17 -0.60 -29.45
N LYS A 89 15.39 -1.67 -29.34
CA LYS A 89 15.10 -2.55 -30.48
C LYS A 89 14.37 -1.81 -31.60
N LEU A 90 13.38 -0.98 -31.28
CA LEU A 90 12.67 -0.19 -32.27
C LEU A 90 13.62 0.78 -32.98
N ALA A 91 14.47 1.49 -32.24
CA ALA A 91 15.49 2.37 -32.84
C ALA A 91 16.40 1.60 -33.82
N THR A 92 16.88 0.40 -33.44
CA THR A 92 17.70 -0.40 -34.37
C THR A 92 16.95 -0.91 -35.61
N GLN A 93 15.63 -1.06 -35.53
CA GLN A 93 14.80 -1.42 -36.69
C GLN A 93 14.56 -0.23 -37.60
N GLU A 94 14.30 0.95 -37.02
CA GLU A 94 14.17 2.21 -37.77
C GLU A 94 15.45 2.53 -38.53
N ASP A 95 16.63 2.35 -37.93
CA ASP A 95 17.92 2.54 -38.62
C ASP A 95 18.09 1.59 -39.82
N LYS A 96 17.66 0.33 -39.68
CA LYS A 96 17.71 -0.65 -40.77
C LYS A 96 16.76 -0.27 -41.91
N LEU A 97 15.54 0.17 -41.58
CA LEU A 97 14.56 0.65 -42.54
C LEU A 97 15.09 1.88 -43.29
N ALA A 98 15.61 2.88 -42.57
CA ALA A 98 16.21 4.06 -43.18
C ALA A 98 17.37 3.72 -44.11
N ASN A 99 18.22 2.74 -43.73
CA ASN A 99 19.30 2.28 -44.58
C ASN A 99 18.79 1.55 -45.83
N GLN A 100 17.72 0.77 -45.72
CA GLN A 100 17.08 0.11 -46.87
C GLN A 100 16.44 1.13 -47.82
N GLU A 101 15.71 2.11 -47.30
CA GLU A 101 15.11 3.21 -48.08
C GLU A 101 16.17 3.99 -48.84
N ARG A 102 17.29 4.31 -48.17
CA ARG A 102 18.43 4.98 -48.82
C ARG A 102 19.01 4.15 -49.96
N LEU A 103 19.13 2.83 -49.77
CA LEU A 103 19.60 1.93 -50.81
C LEU A 103 18.67 1.95 -52.03
N LEU A 104 17.36 1.88 -51.79
CA LEU A 104 16.34 1.94 -52.84
C LEU A 104 16.40 3.26 -53.62
N GLN A 105 16.57 4.39 -52.94
CA GLN A 105 16.74 5.70 -53.58
C GLN A 105 17.98 5.73 -54.50
N LEU A 106 19.10 5.15 -54.07
CA LEU A 106 20.31 5.05 -54.88
C LEU A 106 20.08 4.17 -56.13
N TYR A 107 19.39 3.05 -55.98
CA TYR A 107 19.04 2.19 -57.11
C TYR A 107 18.07 2.87 -58.09
N ALA A 108 17.04 3.54 -57.60
CA ALA A 108 16.08 4.29 -58.43
C ALA A 108 16.78 5.40 -59.23
N SER A 109 17.65 6.18 -58.57
CA SER A 109 18.46 7.23 -59.21
C SER A 109 19.37 6.67 -60.30
N ARG A 110 19.97 5.50 -60.08
CA ARG A 110 20.86 4.83 -61.05
C ARG A 110 20.11 4.26 -62.27
N LEU A 111 18.84 3.91 -62.10
CA LEU A 111 17.97 3.38 -63.16
C LEU A 111 17.21 4.48 -63.92
N GLY A 112 17.31 5.74 -63.51
CA GLY A 112 16.63 6.87 -64.16
C GLY A 112 15.11 6.88 -63.97
N ILE A 113 14.61 6.27 -62.89
CA ILE A 113 13.19 6.22 -62.56
C ILE A 113 12.90 7.40 -61.63
N ASP A 114 11.98 8.29 -62.02
CA ASP A 114 11.58 9.43 -61.19
C ASP A 114 10.90 8.97 -59.89
N PRO A 115 11.21 9.62 -58.75
CA PRO A 115 10.80 9.16 -57.41
C PRO A 115 9.28 9.13 -57.19
N ASP A 116 8.48 9.79 -58.03
CA ASP A 116 7.01 9.84 -57.94
C ASP A 116 6.31 8.52 -58.33
N THR A 117 6.99 7.56 -58.95
CA THR A 117 6.39 6.27 -59.34
C THR A 117 6.42 5.19 -58.25
N LEU A 118 7.12 5.43 -57.13
CA LEU A 118 7.29 4.44 -56.04
C LEU A 118 6.38 4.69 -54.82
N SER A 119 5.52 5.72 -54.86
CA SER A 119 4.68 6.13 -53.72
C SER A 119 3.17 5.83 -53.89
N GLN A 120 2.77 4.94 -54.81
CA GLN A 120 1.40 4.42 -54.89
C GLN A 120 1.27 3.02 -54.26
#